data_AF-A0A2A5DNZ7-F1
#
_entry.id   AF-A0A2A5DNZ7-F1
#
_cell.length_a   1.000
_cell.length_b   1.000
_cell.length_c   1.000
_cell.angle_alpha   90.00
_cell.angle_beta   90.00
_cell.angle_gamma   90.00
#
_symmetry.space_group_name_H-M   'P 1'
#
loop_
_entity.id
_entity.type
_entity.pdbx_description
1 polymer ?
#
loop_
_entity_poly.entity_id
_entity_poly.type
_entity_poly.pdbx_seq_one_letter_code
_entity_poly.pdbx_strand_id
1 'polypeptide(L)'
;MQVTIPKITQHDGYPGNAIIINISDICPVCGEKRGVPFKGLSYDGSRRLHVDLWQNRCGHIDRYSDVIKEYWAETKSKTLHLNLKRNWYNAVLSGAKVEEYRELTNYWFKRLFGVYLYEKETGVKYNNRETYATLAQNLDLIMQHNNPIAFETITVSNGYAKNRDQFIVELKRVKIGTGQMVWGAQYKRKYFILELGKVLVRKRATN
;
A
#
# COMPACT_ATOMS: atom_id res chain seq x y z
N MET A 1 -13.73 14.36 6.65
CA MET A 1 -14.69 13.88 7.67
C MET A 1 -14.45 12.40 8.00
N GLN A 2 -14.65 11.98 9.25
CA GLN A 2 -14.53 10.57 9.68
C GLN A 2 -15.88 9.86 9.55
N VAL A 3 -15.90 8.66 8.95
CA VAL A 3 -17.12 7.87 8.70
C VAL A 3 -16.86 6.37 8.87
N THR A 4 -17.90 5.63 9.24
CA THR A 4 -17.94 4.17 9.35
C THR A 4 -18.72 3.60 8.17
N ILE A 5 -18.10 2.83 7.28
CA ILE A 5 -18.77 2.30 6.08
C ILE A 5 -18.49 0.80 5.89
N PRO A 6 -19.24 0.07 5.03
CA PRO A 6 -18.89 -1.30 4.67
C PRO A 6 -17.54 -1.34 3.94
N LYS A 7 -16.68 -2.29 4.29
CA LYS A 7 -15.39 -2.54 3.63
C LYS A 7 -15.56 -3.22 2.27
N ILE A 8 -16.64 -3.98 2.11
CA ILE A 8 -16.98 -4.78 0.93
C ILE A 8 -18.49 -4.71 0.70
N THR A 9 -18.92 -4.89 -0.54
CA THR A 9 -20.35 -4.87 -0.90
C THR A 9 -21.12 -6.00 -0.25
N GLN A 10 -20.60 -7.23 -0.35
CA GLN A 10 -21.16 -8.42 0.30
C GLN A 10 -20.60 -8.53 1.72
N HIS A 11 -21.17 -7.75 2.65
CA HIS A 11 -20.65 -7.65 4.01
C HIS A 11 -21.25 -8.66 4.98
N ASP A 12 -22.26 -9.44 4.57
CA ASP A 12 -22.90 -10.49 5.37
C ASP A 12 -23.49 -10.04 6.71
N GLY A 13 -23.66 -8.72 6.90
CA GLY A 13 -23.99 -8.12 8.19
C GLY A 13 -22.93 -8.31 9.28
N TYR A 14 -21.74 -8.83 8.96
CA TYR A 14 -20.69 -9.09 9.93
C TYR A 14 -20.00 -7.79 10.38
N PRO A 15 -19.95 -7.46 11.68
CA PRO A 15 -19.35 -6.22 12.16
C PRO A 15 -17.89 -6.00 11.77
N GLY A 16 -17.11 -7.08 11.61
CA GLY A 16 -15.72 -6.99 11.14
C GLY A 16 -15.56 -6.55 9.67
N ASN A 17 -16.66 -6.45 8.94
CA ASN A 17 -16.71 -5.88 7.60
C ASN A 17 -17.07 -4.38 7.60
N ALA A 18 -17.19 -3.72 8.76
CA ALA A 18 -17.21 -2.26 8.85
C ALA A 18 -15.78 -1.71 8.98
N ILE A 19 -15.53 -0.53 8.41
CA ILE A 19 -14.26 0.18 8.53
C ILE A 19 -14.51 1.65 8.87
N ILE A 20 -13.69 2.20 9.77
CA ILE A 20 -13.67 3.63 10.09
C ILE A 20 -12.57 4.29 9.24
N ILE A 21 -12.94 5.31 8.47
CA ILE A 21 -12.06 5.97 7.51
C ILE A 21 -12.23 7.49 7.57
N ASN A 22 -11.19 8.22 7.14
CA ASN A 22 -11.25 9.67 6.93
C ASN A 22 -11.32 9.95 5.42
N ILE A 23 -12.38 10.62 4.97
CA ILE A 23 -12.59 11.01 3.57
C ILE A 23 -12.64 12.54 3.44
N SER A 24 -12.63 13.08 2.22
CA SER A 24 -12.85 14.52 2.01
C SER A 24 -14.21 14.95 2.56
N ASP A 25 -14.30 16.15 3.14
CA ASP A 25 -15.59 16.75 3.51
C ASP A 25 -16.25 17.48 2.33
N ILE A 26 -15.68 17.40 1.13
CA ILE A 26 -16.19 17.98 -0.10
C ILE A 26 -16.82 16.91 -0.99
N CYS A 27 -18.00 17.21 -1.55
CA CYS A 27 -18.69 16.35 -2.50
C CYS A 27 -17.95 16.36 -3.85
N PRO A 28 -17.59 15.18 -4.41
CA PRO A 28 -16.80 15.11 -5.64
C PRO A 28 -17.56 15.55 -6.90
N VAL A 29 -18.89 15.69 -6.82
CA VAL A 29 -19.74 16.06 -7.96
C VAL A 29 -19.97 17.57 -8.04
N CYS A 30 -20.29 18.21 -6.91
CA CYS A 30 -20.68 19.62 -6.91
C CYS A 30 -19.68 20.55 -6.21
N GLY A 31 -18.65 20.02 -5.54
CA GLY A 31 -17.63 20.82 -4.84
C GLY A 31 -18.09 21.46 -3.52
N GLU A 32 -19.36 21.28 -3.13
CA GLU A 32 -19.91 21.74 -1.85
C GLU A 32 -19.58 20.76 -0.72
N LYS A 33 -19.73 21.19 0.53
CA LYS A 33 -19.55 20.29 1.68
C LYS A 33 -20.53 19.11 1.64
N ARG A 34 -20.02 17.92 1.96
CA ARG A 34 -20.82 16.72 2.22
C ARG A 34 -21.73 16.92 3.42
N GLY A 35 -22.82 16.17 3.45
CA GLY A 35 -23.76 16.16 4.56
C GLY A 35 -23.13 15.68 5.88
N VAL A 36 -23.75 16.05 7.00
CA VAL A 36 -23.33 15.59 8.33
C VAL A 36 -23.65 14.09 8.49
N PRO A 37 -22.69 13.24 8.91
CA PRO A 37 -22.92 11.83 9.15
C PRO A 37 -23.94 11.55 10.25
N PHE A 38 -24.78 10.55 10.04
CA PHE A 38 -25.68 9.99 11.04
C PHE A 38 -25.72 8.46 10.94
N LYS A 39 -26.14 7.78 12.01
CA LYS A 39 -26.14 6.31 12.07
C LYS A 39 -27.28 5.72 11.23
N GLY A 40 -26.97 4.67 10.49
CA GLY A 40 -27.91 3.93 9.67
C GLY A 40 -27.48 2.49 9.43
N LEU A 41 -28.10 1.86 8.42
CA LEU A 41 -27.89 0.46 8.07
C LEU A 41 -27.53 0.31 6.58
N SER A 42 -26.48 -0.47 6.31
CA SER A 42 -26.20 -1.04 4.99
C SER A 42 -26.84 -2.42 4.88
N TYR A 43 -27.46 -2.70 3.74
CA TYR A 43 -28.17 -3.95 3.47
C TYR A 43 -27.46 -4.78 2.41
N ASP A 44 -27.34 -6.07 2.69
CA ASP A 44 -26.82 -7.11 1.80
C ASP A 44 -27.82 -8.28 1.82
N GLY A 45 -28.88 -8.15 1.00
CA GLY A 45 -30.08 -8.97 1.12
C GLY A 45 -30.81 -8.71 2.45
N SER A 46 -31.05 -9.78 3.23
CA SER A 46 -31.67 -9.68 4.57
C SER A 46 -30.67 -9.28 5.68
N ARG A 47 -29.37 -9.24 5.37
CA ARG A 47 -28.29 -8.99 6.32
C ARG A 47 -28.05 -7.48 6.45
N ARG A 48 -27.67 -7.03 7.66
CA ARG A 48 -27.62 -5.59 8.01
C ARG A 48 -26.31 -5.26 8.72
N LEU A 49 -25.71 -4.13 8.40
CA LEU A 49 -24.49 -3.62 9.02
C LEU A 49 -24.68 -2.18 9.48
N HIS A 50 -24.29 -1.87 10.71
CA HIS A 50 -24.32 -0.51 11.24
C HIS A 50 -23.21 0.35 10.61
N VAL A 51 -23.60 1.46 10.00
CA VAL A 51 -22.74 2.35 9.21
C VAL A 51 -23.18 3.80 9.39
N ASP A 52 -22.38 4.73 8.87
CA ASP A 52 -22.69 6.14 8.76
C ASP A 52 -23.30 6.44 7.38
N LEU A 53 -24.43 7.15 7.38
CA LEU A 53 -25.11 7.71 6.22
C LEU A 53 -24.97 9.23 6.25
N TRP A 54 -25.11 9.88 5.10
CA TRP A 54 -25.20 11.33 5.00
C TRP A 54 -26.04 11.72 3.78
N GLN A 55 -26.51 12.96 3.77
CA GLN A 55 -27.28 13.52 2.66
C GLN A 55 -26.58 14.75 2.12
N ASN A 56 -26.14 14.69 0.86
CA ASN A 56 -25.54 15.83 0.20
C ASN A 56 -26.63 16.80 -0.26
N ARG A 57 -26.44 18.10 -0.03
CA ARG A 57 -27.39 19.15 -0.46
C ARG A 57 -27.69 19.11 -1.96
N CYS A 58 -26.71 18.72 -2.77
CA CYS A 58 -26.86 18.59 -4.22
C CYS A 58 -27.64 17.35 -4.69
N GLY A 59 -28.04 16.45 -3.77
CA GLY A 59 -28.73 15.19 -4.10
C GLY A 59 -27.82 14.07 -4.59
N HIS A 60 -26.51 14.30 -4.76
CA HIS A 60 -25.54 13.25 -5.07
C HIS A 60 -25.53 12.17 -3.99
N ILE A 61 -25.62 10.90 -4.40
CA ILE A 61 -25.51 9.75 -3.51
C ILE A 61 -24.09 9.20 -3.58
N ASP A 62 -23.34 9.37 -2.50
CA ASP A 62 -22.04 8.72 -2.34
C ASP A 62 -22.23 7.22 -2.13
N ARG A 63 -22.02 6.42 -3.19
CA ARG A 63 -21.97 4.96 -3.04
C ARG A 63 -20.75 4.57 -2.23
N TYR A 64 -20.91 3.68 -1.26
CA TYR A 64 -19.78 3.21 -0.44
C TYR A 64 -18.61 2.69 -1.27
N SER A 65 -18.88 1.99 -2.38
CA SER A 65 -17.82 1.53 -3.31
C SER A 65 -16.94 2.66 -3.83
N ASP A 66 -17.52 3.83 -4.08
CA ASP A 66 -16.79 4.98 -4.62
C ASP A 66 -16.13 5.79 -3.50
N VAL A 67 -16.75 5.88 -2.32
CA VAL A 67 -16.11 6.43 -1.10
C VAL A 67 -14.89 5.59 -0.71
N ILE A 68 -14.98 4.27 -0.80
CA ILE A 68 -13.84 3.37 -0.58
C ILE A 68 -12.74 3.64 -1.60
N LYS A 69 -13.07 3.84 -2.89
CA LYS A 69 -12.08 4.18 -3.92
C LYS A 69 -11.43 5.53 -3.65
N GLU A 70 -12.21 6.55 -3.33
CA GLU A 70 -11.71 7.88 -2.93
C GLU A 70 -10.79 7.73 -1.72
N TYR A 71 -11.24 7.05 -0.67
CA TYR A 71 -10.43 6.77 0.50
C TYR A 71 -9.15 6.07 0.13
N TRP A 72 -9.13 5.02 -0.69
CA TRP A 72 -7.88 4.36 -1.08
C TRP A 72 -7.02 5.20 -2.04
N ALA A 73 -7.62 6.12 -2.80
CA ALA A 73 -6.89 7.09 -3.62
C ALA A 73 -6.20 8.16 -2.75
N GLU A 74 -6.91 8.67 -1.74
CA GLU A 74 -6.47 9.68 -0.76
C GLU A 74 -5.53 9.07 0.30
N THR A 75 -5.79 7.83 0.72
CA THR A 75 -5.06 7.06 1.76
C THR A 75 -4.09 6.03 1.21
N LYS A 76 -3.77 6.10 -0.08
CA LYS A 76 -2.35 6.17 -0.42
C LYS A 76 -1.81 7.46 0.22
N SER A 77 -1.79 7.68 1.55
CA SER A 77 -0.68 7.31 2.43
C SER A 77 0.39 6.55 1.65
N LYS A 78 1.16 7.32 0.91
CA LYS A 78 2.25 6.94 0.04
C LYS A 78 3.44 6.41 0.85
N THR A 79 3.18 5.50 1.78
CA THR A 79 4.17 4.96 2.70
C THR A 79 4.21 3.45 2.58
N LEU A 80 5.33 2.91 2.12
CA LEU A 80 5.57 1.47 2.12
C LEU A 80 6.12 1.03 3.48
N HIS A 81 5.51 0.03 4.12
CA HIS A 81 5.99 -0.48 5.41
C HIS A 81 6.96 -1.65 5.23
N LEU A 82 8.17 -1.51 5.78
CA LEU A 82 9.24 -2.49 5.71
C LEU A 82 9.78 -2.82 7.10
N ASN A 83 10.06 -4.10 7.32
CA ASN A 83 10.85 -4.57 8.46
C ASN A 83 12.27 -4.88 7.95
N LEU A 84 13.28 -4.37 8.65
CA LEU A 84 14.70 -4.60 8.34
C LEU A 84 15.40 -5.30 9.49
N LYS A 85 16.44 -6.07 9.15
CA LYS A 85 17.42 -6.54 10.15
C LYS A 85 18.17 -5.32 10.72
N ARG A 86 18.60 -5.43 11.98
CA ARG A 86 19.17 -4.31 12.75
C ARG A 86 20.34 -3.62 12.04
N ASN A 87 21.22 -4.38 11.40
CA ASN A 87 22.35 -3.82 10.64
C ASN A 87 21.89 -2.93 9.48
N TRP A 88 20.91 -3.37 8.69
CA TRP A 88 20.36 -2.59 7.58
C TRP A 88 19.50 -1.43 8.05
N TYR A 89 18.73 -1.62 9.13
CA TYR A 89 18.00 -0.55 9.79
C TYR A 89 18.94 0.61 10.18
N ASN A 90 20.03 0.30 10.87
CA ASN A 90 21.01 1.30 11.29
C ASN A 90 21.72 1.96 10.10
N ALA A 91 22.06 1.18 9.07
CA ALA A 91 22.74 1.70 7.88
C ALA A 91 21.87 2.66 7.06
N VAL A 92 20.56 2.40 6.97
CA VAL A 92 19.62 3.34 6.35
C VAL A 92 19.40 4.56 7.26
N LEU A 93 19.24 4.34 8.57
CA LEU A 93 19.01 5.41 9.54
C LEU A 93 20.18 6.40 9.62
N SER A 94 21.42 5.92 9.44
CA SER A 94 22.62 6.75 9.38
C SER A 94 22.82 7.45 8.02
N GLY A 95 22.08 7.05 6.99
CA GLY A 95 22.27 7.51 5.61
C GLY A 95 23.40 6.82 4.85
N ALA A 96 24.12 5.86 5.47
CA ALA A 96 25.19 5.11 4.82
C ALA A 96 24.68 4.17 3.72
N LYS A 97 23.42 3.74 3.79
CA LYS A 97 22.75 2.89 2.82
C LYS A 97 21.58 3.64 2.16
N VAL A 98 21.71 3.94 0.87
CA VAL A 98 20.75 4.74 0.11
C VAL A 98 19.85 3.93 -0.82
N GLU A 99 19.94 2.60 -0.78
CA GLU A 99 19.06 1.70 -1.53
C GLU A 99 18.50 0.62 -0.59
N GLU A 100 17.32 0.08 -0.87
CA GLU A 100 16.79 -1.12 -0.20
C GLU A 100 16.35 -2.15 -1.24
N TYR A 101 16.69 -3.41 -1.00
CA TYR A 101 16.55 -4.47 -2.00
C TYR A 101 15.44 -5.45 -1.65
N ARG A 102 14.52 -5.67 -2.58
CA ARG A 102 13.45 -6.65 -2.44
C ARG A 102 13.48 -7.66 -3.57
N GLU A 103 13.25 -8.92 -3.21
CA GLU A 103 13.30 -10.03 -4.15
C GLU A 103 12.23 -9.87 -5.25
N LEU A 104 12.56 -10.30 -6.47
CA LEU A 104 11.64 -10.35 -7.59
C LEU A 104 10.62 -11.49 -7.41
N THR A 105 9.65 -11.27 -6.53
CA THR A 105 8.56 -12.22 -6.24
C THR A 105 7.21 -11.60 -6.51
N ASN A 106 6.21 -12.45 -6.76
CA ASN A 106 4.82 -12.01 -6.96
C ASN A 106 4.27 -11.25 -5.72
N TYR A 107 4.79 -11.57 -4.52
CA TYR A 107 4.49 -10.82 -3.30
C TYR A 107 4.94 -9.36 -3.39
N TRP A 108 6.21 -9.11 -3.73
CA TRP A 108 6.72 -7.74 -3.85
C TRP A 108 6.12 -7.02 -5.04
N PHE A 109 5.88 -7.73 -6.15
CA PHE A 109 5.20 -7.16 -7.30
C PHE A 109 3.80 -6.65 -6.92
N LYS A 110 2.97 -7.47 -6.27
CA LYS A 110 1.67 -7.01 -5.78
C LYS A 110 1.76 -5.80 -4.85
N ARG A 111 2.74 -5.79 -3.94
CA ARG A 111 2.90 -4.66 -3.00
C ARG A 111 3.36 -3.38 -3.69
N LEU A 112 4.19 -3.48 -4.73
CA LEU A 112 4.76 -2.34 -5.43
C LEU A 112 3.89 -1.86 -6.59
N PHE A 113 3.10 -2.72 -7.23
CA PHE A 113 2.35 -2.42 -8.46
C PHE A 113 0.83 -2.59 -8.30
N GLY A 114 0.36 -3.17 -7.18
CA GLY A 114 -1.06 -3.36 -6.88
C GLY A 114 -1.71 -4.56 -7.57
N VAL A 115 -0.99 -5.23 -8.46
CA VAL A 115 -1.47 -6.36 -9.26
C VAL A 115 -0.56 -7.58 -9.08
N TYR A 116 -1.10 -8.78 -9.30
CA TYR A 116 -0.28 -9.98 -9.41
C TYR A 116 0.23 -10.14 -10.85
N LEU A 117 1.36 -10.81 -10.99
CA LEU A 117 1.80 -11.33 -12.29
C LEU A 117 1.12 -12.66 -12.59
N TYR A 118 0.71 -12.79 -13.83
CA TYR A 118 0.06 -13.96 -14.39
C TYR A 118 0.70 -14.30 -15.74
N GLU A 119 0.72 -15.58 -16.07
CA GLU A 119 0.99 -16.03 -17.43
C GLU A 119 -0.18 -15.63 -18.32
N LYS A 120 0.12 -14.96 -19.44
CA LYS A 120 -0.92 -14.36 -20.31
C LYS A 120 -1.82 -15.40 -20.95
N GLU A 121 -1.26 -16.55 -21.34
CA GLU A 121 -1.96 -17.59 -22.09
C GLU A 121 -2.86 -18.44 -21.19
N THR A 122 -2.39 -18.76 -19.98
CA THR A 122 -3.09 -19.66 -19.05
C THR A 122 -3.85 -18.92 -17.95
N GLY A 123 -3.55 -17.64 -17.73
CA GLY A 123 -4.08 -16.85 -16.60
C GLY A 123 -3.58 -17.31 -15.23
N VAL A 124 -2.62 -18.25 -15.18
CA VAL A 124 -2.11 -18.80 -13.92
C VAL A 124 -1.12 -17.83 -13.28
N LYS A 125 -1.19 -17.66 -11.96
CA LYS A 125 -0.22 -16.86 -11.21
C LYS A 125 1.14 -17.52 -11.27
N TYR A 126 2.17 -16.77 -11.65
CA TYR A 126 3.52 -17.29 -11.47
C TYR A 126 3.83 -17.53 -9.98
N ASN A 127 4.34 -18.73 -9.69
CA ASN A 127 4.80 -19.12 -8.35
C ASN A 127 6.22 -18.60 -8.09
N ASN A 128 6.60 -18.49 -6.82
CA ASN A 128 7.77 -17.73 -6.34
C ASN A 128 9.14 -18.37 -6.65
N ARG A 129 9.20 -19.63 -7.15
CA ARG A 129 10.48 -20.36 -7.35
C ARG A 129 10.95 -20.33 -8.80
N GLU A 130 10.05 -20.46 -9.77
CA GLU A 130 10.39 -20.47 -11.21
C GLU A 130 10.43 -19.07 -11.85
N THR A 131 10.00 -18.03 -11.10
CA THR A 131 9.75 -16.67 -11.60
C THR A 131 11.00 -15.87 -11.96
N TYR A 132 12.16 -16.17 -11.38
CA TYR A 132 13.32 -15.30 -11.48
C TYR A 132 13.89 -15.16 -12.89
N ALA A 133 13.96 -16.26 -13.65
CA ALA A 133 14.50 -16.23 -15.02
C ALA A 133 13.58 -15.45 -15.95
N THR A 134 12.28 -15.75 -15.92
CA THR A 134 11.28 -15.11 -16.77
C THR A 134 11.07 -13.63 -16.43
N LEU A 135 11.10 -13.26 -15.14
CA LEU A 135 11.02 -11.87 -14.68
C LEU A 135 12.23 -11.04 -15.08
N ALA A 136 13.44 -11.60 -14.93
CA ALA A 136 14.66 -10.91 -15.28
C ALA A 136 14.81 -10.71 -16.79
N GLN A 137 14.31 -11.67 -17.60
CA GLN A 137 14.35 -11.59 -19.06
C GLN A 137 13.31 -10.61 -19.64
N ASN A 138 12.12 -10.50 -19.03
CA ASN A 138 11.03 -9.64 -19.53
C ASN A 138 10.90 -8.32 -18.75
N LEU A 139 11.95 -7.92 -18.08
CA LEU A 139 11.91 -6.86 -17.08
C LEU A 139 11.42 -5.52 -17.66
N ASP A 140 11.93 -5.18 -18.84
CA ASP A 140 11.60 -3.94 -19.53
C ASP A 140 10.13 -3.93 -19.95
N LEU A 141 9.59 -5.05 -20.43
CA LEU A 141 8.17 -5.20 -20.75
C LEU A 141 7.28 -5.07 -19.50
N ILE A 142 7.70 -5.67 -18.39
CA ILE A 142 6.96 -5.60 -17.13
C ILE A 142 6.89 -4.16 -16.63
N MET A 143 7.99 -3.40 -16.69
CA MET A 143 8.03 -2.00 -16.30
C MET A 143 7.29 -1.09 -17.28
N GLN A 144 7.27 -1.40 -18.58
CA GLN A 144 6.52 -0.65 -19.60
C GLN A 144 5.00 -0.78 -19.43
N HIS A 145 4.52 -1.94 -18.97
CA HIS A 145 3.09 -2.20 -18.83
C HIS A 145 2.55 -2.05 -17.40
N ASN A 146 3.41 -1.83 -16.41
CA ASN A 146 3.01 -1.69 -15.01
C ASN A 146 3.74 -0.53 -14.35
N ASN A 147 2.99 0.48 -13.92
CA ASN A 147 3.54 1.56 -13.11
C ASN A 147 3.55 1.19 -11.63
N PRO A 148 4.65 1.44 -10.89
CA PRO A 148 4.64 1.31 -9.45
C PRO A 148 3.53 2.17 -8.82
N ILE A 149 2.94 1.67 -7.74
CA ILE A 149 2.18 2.48 -6.80
C ILE A 149 3.09 3.61 -6.35
N ALA A 150 2.59 4.85 -6.47
CA ALA A 150 3.30 6.06 -6.11
C ALA A 150 3.44 6.19 -4.58
N PHE A 151 4.34 5.41 -3.99
CA PHE A 151 4.84 5.62 -2.64
C PHE A 151 5.86 6.78 -2.65
N GLU A 152 5.77 7.69 -1.68
CA GLU A 152 6.67 8.83 -1.45
C GLU A 152 7.62 8.56 -0.29
N THR A 153 7.26 7.65 0.61
CA THR A 153 8.04 7.34 1.80
C THR A 153 7.99 5.85 2.13
N ILE A 154 8.87 5.45 3.04
CA ILE A 154 8.94 4.12 3.61
C ILE A 154 8.95 4.27 5.14
N THR A 155 8.05 3.56 5.82
CA THR A 155 8.20 3.33 7.27
C THR A 155 9.06 2.10 7.49
N VAL A 156 10.24 2.31 8.03
CA VAL A 156 11.23 1.28 8.32
C VAL A 156 11.12 0.89 9.79
N SER A 157 10.97 -0.41 10.06
CA SER A 157 10.96 -0.96 11.42
C SER A 157 12.19 -1.78 11.73
N ASN A 158 12.69 -1.66 12.98
CA ASN A 158 13.80 -2.46 13.47
C ASN A 158 13.30 -3.87 13.87
N GLY A 159 13.36 -4.81 12.93
CA GLY A 159 12.90 -6.19 13.13
C GLY A 159 11.38 -6.32 13.20
N TYR A 160 10.92 -7.36 13.91
CA TYR A 160 9.52 -7.81 13.94
C TYR A 160 8.86 -7.71 15.32
N ALA A 161 9.56 -7.19 16.34
CA ALA A 161 9.02 -7.06 17.69
C ALA A 161 7.77 -6.16 17.73
N LYS A 162 6.86 -6.40 18.68
CA LYS A 162 5.61 -5.63 18.82
C LYS A 162 5.89 -4.14 19.12
N ASN A 163 6.77 -3.89 20.09
CA ASN A 163 7.30 -2.57 20.40
C ASN A 163 8.68 -2.46 19.76
N ARG A 164 8.75 -1.76 18.62
CA ARG A 164 9.98 -1.63 17.84
C ARG A 164 10.18 -0.20 17.40
N ASP A 165 11.43 0.23 17.36
CA ASP A 165 11.79 1.53 16.81
C ASP A 165 11.49 1.59 15.32
N GLN A 166 11.01 2.76 14.89
CA GLN A 166 10.65 3.03 13.51
C GLN A 166 11.19 4.38 13.07
N PHE A 167 11.38 4.53 11.78
CA PHE A 167 11.56 5.84 11.18
C PHE A 167 10.90 5.88 9.81
N ILE A 168 10.66 7.08 9.32
CA ILE A 168 10.12 7.34 7.98
C ILE A 168 11.27 7.90 7.14
N VAL A 169 11.48 7.34 5.97
CA VAL A 169 12.46 7.79 4.97
C VAL A 169 11.76 8.06 3.65
N GLU A 170 12.23 9.06 2.92
CA GLU A 170 11.77 9.35 1.56
C GLU A 170 12.07 8.17 0.61
N LEU A 171 11.10 7.82 -0.24
CA LEU A 171 11.30 6.93 -1.39
C LEU A 171 11.37 7.78 -2.65
N LYS A 172 12.55 7.82 -3.26
CA LYS A 172 12.78 8.59 -4.48
C LYS A 172 12.29 7.87 -5.72
N ARG A 173 12.55 6.57 -5.80
CA ARG A 173 12.28 5.77 -6.99
C ARG A 173 12.24 4.28 -6.68
N VAL A 174 11.45 3.54 -7.46
CA VAL A 174 11.51 2.09 -7.57
C VAL A 174 12.07 1.75 -8.95
N LYS A 175 13.16 0.97 -8.99
CA LYS A 175 13.75 0.44 -10.22
C LYS A 175 14.01 -1.05 -10.06
N ILE A 176 14.38 -1.74 -11.14
CA ILE A 176 14.89 -3.11 -11.04
C ILE A 176 16.31 -3.13 -11.57
N GLY A 177 17.20 -3.78 -10.82
CA GLY A 177 18.61 -3.76 -11.12
C GLY A 177 19.39 -4.78 -10.30
N THR A 178 20.70 -4.79 -10.49
CA THR A 178 21.61 -5.66 -9.74
C THR A 178 21.95 -4.98 -8.42
N GLY A 179 21.76 -5.68 -7.30
CA GLY A 179 22.07 -5.11 -5.98
C GLY A 179 23.57 -5.11 -5.69
N GLN A 180 23.99 -4.23 -4.78
CA GLN A 180 25.37 -4.15 -4.31
C GLN A 180 25.66 -5.17 -3.21
N MET A 181 26.75 -5.91 -3.34
CA MET A 181 27.14 -6.95 -2.37
C MET A 181 27.42 -6.38 -0.98
N VAL A 182 28.00 -5.17 -0.89
CA VAL A 182 28.25 -4.46 0.37
C VAL A 182 26.97 -4.17 1.17
N TRP A 183 25.82 -4.21 0.50
CA TRP A 183 24.50 -4.01 1.08
C TRP A 183 23.67 -5.30 1.16
N GLY A 184 24.35 -6.45 1.09
CA GLY A 184 23.76 -7.78 1.29
C GLY A 184 23.14 -8.42 0.05
N ALA A 185 23.35 -7.85 -1.14
CA ALA A 185 22.87 -8.46 -2.38
C ALA A 185 23.72 -9.67 -2.78
N GLN A 186 23.10 -10.66 -3.40
CA GLN A 186 23.79 -11.80 -3.99
C GLN A 186 24.42 -11.42 -5.34
N TYR A 187 25.54 -12.07 -5.66
CA TYR A 187 26.28 -11.82 -6.90
C TYR A 187 25.38 -11.97 -8.14
N LYS A 188 25.40 -10.96 -9.03
CA LYS A 188 24.62 -10.88 -10.28
C LYS A 188 23.09 -11.05 -10.12
N ARG A 189 22.54 -11.02 -8.91
CA ARG A 189 21.10 -11.17 -8.68
C ARG A 189 20.36 -9.85 -8.86
N LYS A 190 19.20 -9.91 -9.53
CA LYS A 190 18.30 -8.77 -9.72
C LYS A 190 17.30 -8.63 -8.57
N TYR A 191 16.97 -7.39 -8.23
CA TYR A 191 16.06 -7.01 -7.16
C TYR A 191 15.19 -5.83 -7.57
N PHE A 192 14.01 -5.68 -6.98
CA PHE A 192 13.41 -4.35 -6.86
C PHE A 192 14.33 -3.52 -5.96
N ILE A 193 14.86 -2.43 -6.50
CA ILE A 193 15.70 -1.48 -5.81
C ILE A 193 14.84 -0.26 -5.46
N LEU A 194 14.69 -0.01 -4.17
CA LEU A 194 14.03 1.15 -3.60
C LEU A 194 15.09 2.19 -3.29
N GLU A 195 15.15 3.27 -4.06
CA GLU A 195 16.11 4.37 -3.83
C GLU A 195 15.62 5.28 -2.71
N LEU A 196 16.43 5.41 -1.67
CA LEU A 196 16.08 6.09 -0.44
C LEU A 196 16.62 7.52 -0.44
N GLY A 197 15.83 8.43 0.11
CA GLY A 197 16.19 9.82 0.33
C GLY A 197 16.52 10.12 1.79
N LYS A 198 16.11 11.31 2.24
CA LYS A 198 16.36 11.75 3.62
C LYS A 198 15.44 11.06 4.61
N VAL A 199 15.94 10.85 5.84
CA VAL A 199 15.10 10.45 6.98
C VAL A 199 14.23 11.64 7.38
N LEU A 200 12.92 11.43 7.42
CA LEU A 200 11.92 12.46 7.66
C LEU A 200 11.47 12.51 9.13
N VAL A 201 11.24 11.35 9.75
CA VAL A 201 10.70 11.24 11.11
C VAL A 201 11.33 10.06 11.83
N ARG A 202 11.64 10.20 13.13
CA ARG A 202 12.05 9.10 14.02
C ARG A 202 10.97 8.85 15.06
N LYS A 203 10.59 7.58 15.24
CA LYS A 203 9.60 7.12 16.23
C LYS A 203 10.27 6.08 17.13
N ARG A 204 10.45 6.41 18.41
CA ARG A 204 10.99 5.47 19.39
C ARG A 204 9.86 4.59 19.93
N ALA A 205 10.17 3.35 20.26
CA ALA A 205 9.25 2.52 21.02
C ALA A 205 8.95 3.21 22.36
N THR A 206 7.66 3.28 22.72
CA THR A 206 7.25 3.70 24.06
C THR A 206 7.50 2.55 25.03
N ASN A 207 8.22 2.84 26.12
CA ASN A 207 8.46 1.91 27.23
C ASN A 207 7.14 1.47 27.87
#